data_AF-A0A367K7N0-F1
#
_entry.id   AF-A0A367K7N0-F1
#
_cell.length_a   1.000
_cell.length_b   1.000
_cell.length_c   1.000
_cell.angle_alpha   90.00
_cell.angle_beta   90.00
_cell.angle_gamma   90.00
#
_symmetry.space_group_name_H-M   'P 1'
#
loop_
_entity.id
_entity.type
_entity.pdbx_description
1 polymer ?
#
loop_
_entity_poly.entity_id
_entity_poly.type
_entity_poly.pdbx_seq_one_letter_code
_entity_poly.pdbx_strand_id
1 'polypeptide(L)'
;AILDECTSAVSVDIEAIMYEHARKEGITLFTVSHRTSLIRHHEYLLRFDGEGHYEFREMDPEDVTSAFGFGHGKSKPQSKLEDESF
;
A
#
# COMPACT_ATOMS: atom_id res chain seq x y z
N ALA A 1 -11.63 -5.20 3.68
CA ALA A 1 -12.08 -4.91 2.29
C ALA A 1 -10.85 -4.76 1.40
N ILE A 2 -10.92 -5.21 0.14
CA ILE A 2 -9.84 -5.09 -0.85
C ILE A 2 -10.32 -4.11 -1.92
N LEU A 3 -9.55 -3.06 -2.17
CA LEU A 3 -9.85 -1.99 -3.12
C LEU A 3 -8.74 -1.94 -4.18
N ASP A 4 -9.03 -2.41 -5.38
CA ASP A 4 -8.09 -2.49 -6.50
C ASP A 4 -8.47 -1.44 -7.55
N GLU A 5 -7.72 -0.32 -7.59
CA GLU A 5 -7.90 0.81 -8.53
C GLU A 5 -9.34 1.37 -8.69
N CYS A 6 -10.24 1.00 -7.79
CA CYS A 6 -11.69 1.20 -7.93
C CYS A 6 -12.13 2.66 -7.74
N THR A 7 -11.20 3.55 -7.42
CA THR A 7 -11.42 4.98 -7.16
C THR A 7 -10.86 5.87 -8.27
N SER A 8 -10.40 5.28 -9.37
CA SER A 8 -10.00 6.02 -10.58
C SER A 8 -11.12 6.90 -11.16
N ALA A 9 -12.38 6.52 -10.94
CA ALA A 9 -13.58 7.27 -11.34
C ALA A 9 -14.22 8.09 -10.20
N VAL A 10 -13.61 8.11 -9.01
CA VAL A 10 -14.14 8.74 -7.80
C VAL A 10 -13.25 9.92 -7.40
N SER A 11 -13.84 11.04 -6.96
CA SER A 11 -13.06 12.20 -6.51
C SER A 11 -12.24 11.88 -5.25
N VAL A 12 -11.13 12.60 -5.08
CA VAL A 12 -10.25 12.47 -3.89
C VAL A 12 -11.03 12.58 -2.58
N ASP A 13 -12.04 13.47 -2.54
CA ASP A 13 -12.83 13.74 -1.34
C ASP A 13 -13.74 12.58 -0.96
N ILE A 14 -14.44 11.98 -1.94
CA ILE A 14 -15.31 10.82 -1.70
C ILE A 14 -14.47 9.62 -1.29
N GLU A 15 -13.31 9.46 -1.92
CA GLU A 15 -12.37 8.42 -1.55
C GLU A 15 -11.89 8.57 -0.09
N ALA A 16 -11.48 9.77 0.33
CA ALA A 16 -11.09 10.00 1.73
C ALA A 16 -12.20 9.64 2.73
N ILE A 17 -13.46 9.99 2.42
CA ILE A 17 -14.63 9.67 3.25
C ILE A 17 -14.83 8.15 3.35
N MET A 18 -14.73 7.42 2.25
CA MET A 18 -14.90 5.97 2.22
C MET A 18 -13.87 5.27 3.13
N TYR A 19 -12.61 5.71 3.05
CA TYR A 19 -11.52 5.12 3.81
C TYR A 19 -11.64 5.43 5.30
N GLU A 20 -11.97 6.67 5.63
CA GLU A 20 -12.16 7.08 7.03
C GLU A 20 -13.35 6.38 7.67
N HIS A 21 -14.45 6.20 6.92
CA HIS A 21 -15.60 5.43 7.39
C HIS A 21 -15.25 3.95 7.63
N ALA A 22 -14.61 3.30 6.65
CA ALA A 22 -14.19 1.90 6.81
C ALA A 22 -13.23 1.71 8.00
N ARG A 23 -12.32 2.66 8.25
CA ARG A 23 -11.46 2.63 9.44
C ARG A 23 -12.26 2.75 10.74
N LYS A 24 -13.25 3.64 10.81
CA LYS A 24 -14.13 3.81 11.98
C LYS A 24 -14.94 2.56 12.29
N GLU A 25 -15.35 1.83 11.26
CA GLU A 25 -16.08 0.55 11.39
C GLU A 25 -15.15 -0.66 11.70
N GLY A 26 -13.84 -0.43 11.88
CA GLY A 26 -12.88 -1.50 12.17
C GLY A 26 -12.57 -2.41 10.98
N ILE A 27 -12.86 -1.97 9.75
CA ILE A 27 -12.59 -2.72 8.54
C ILE A 27 -11.13 -2.53 8.15
N THR A 28 -10.37 -3.62 8.10
CA THR A 28 -9.01 -3.59 7.53
C THR A 28 -9.09 -3.31 6.03
N LEU A 29 -8.44 -2.24 5.58
CA LEU A 29 -8.38 -1.82 4.18
C LEU A 29 -7.07 -2.27 3.55
N PHE A 30 -7.18 -3.05 2.48
CA PHE A 30 -6.07 -3.37 1.59
C PHE A 30 -6.29 -2.65 0.26
N THR A 31 -5.33 -1.82 -0.15
CA THR A 31 -5.43 -1.03 -1.38
C THR A 31 -4.30 -1.28 -2.34
N VAL A 32 -4.65 -1.33 -3.62
CA VAL A 32 -3.72 -1.20 -4.73
C VAL A 32 -3.96 0.18 -5.37
N SER A 33 -2.99 1.09 -5.23
CA SER A 33 -3.10 2.44 -5.78
C SER A 33 -1.74 3.11 -5.95
N HIS A 34 -1.65 3.97 -6.96
CA HIS A 34 -0.50 4.83 -7.23
C HIS A 34 -0.66 6.26 -6.64
N ARG A 35 -1.70 6.50 -5.82
CA ARG A 35 -2.03 7.84 -5.31
C ARG A 35 -1.47 8.06 -3.90
N THR A 36 -0.61 9.07 -3.74
CA THR A 36 0.03 9.42 -2.46
C THR A 36 -0.99 9.84 -1.39
N SER A 37 -2.10 10.45 -1.80
CA SER A 37 -3.16 10.91 -0.90
C SER A 37 -3.81 9.79 -0.08
N LEU A 38 -3.67 8.52 -0.50
CA LEU A 38 -4.26 7.37 0.18
C LEU A 38 -3.37 6.79 1.26
N ILE A 39 -2.06 7.00 1.13
CA ILE A 39 -1.02 6.43 2.00
C ILE A 39 -1.28 6.83 3.46
N ARG A 40 -1.68 8.07 3.71
CA ARG A 40 -2.05 8.58 5.04
C ARG A 40 -3.15 7.79 5.78
N HIS A 41 -3.88 6.93 5.09
CA HIS A 41 -4.96 6.12 5.67
C HIS A 41 -4.53 4.68 6.03
N HIS A 42 -3.29 4.30 5.75
CA HIS A 42 -2.76 2.97 6.04
C HIS A 42 -1.58 3.03 7.01
N GLU A 43 -1.33 1.92 7.68
CA GLU A 43 -0.24 1.79 8.68
C GLU A 43 0.97 1.06 8.10
N TYR A 44 0.77 0.27 7.04
CA TYR A 44 1.80 -0.55 6.39
C TYR A 44 1.86 -0.26 4.89
N LEU A 45 3.06 -0.39 4.33
CA LEU A 45 3.34 -0.25 2.91
C LEU A 45 3.91 -1.56 2.37
N LEU A 46 3.32 -2.06 1.29
CA LEU A 46 3.87 -3.12 0.46
C LEU A 46 4.29 -2.51 -0.88
N ARG A 47 5.58 -2.59 -1.22
CA ARG A 47 6.13 -2.09 -2.48
C ARG A 47 6.78 -3.22 -3.25
N PHE A 48 6.48 -3.32 -4.54
CA PHE A 48 7.17 -4.20 -5.47
C PHE A 48 8.22 -3.41 -6.26
N ASP A 49 9.40 -3.98 -6.51
CA ASP A 49 10.47 -3.33 -7.28
C ASP A 49 10.45 -3.64 -8.78
N GLY A 50 9.57 -4.54 -9.23
CA GLY A 50 9.48 -4.98 -10.62
C GLY A 50 10.57 -5.96 -11.06
N GLU A 51 11.55 -6.27 -10.21
CA GLU A 51 12.60 -7.27 -10.45
C GLU A 51 12.29 -8.60 -9.74
N GLY A 52 11.06 -8.74 -9.21
CA GLY A 52 10.60 -9.94 -8.49
C GLY A 52 10.81 -9.89 -6.98
N HIS A 53 11.22 -8.74 -6.43
CA HIS A 53 11.28 -8.54 -4.99
C HIS A 53 10.22 -7.56 -4.51
N TYR A 54 10.05 -7.52 -3.20
CA TYR A 54 9.15 -6.60 -2.53
C TYR A 54 9.72 -6.13 -1.19
N GLU A 55 9.20 -5.03 -0.68
CA GLU A 55 9.43 -4.52 0.66
C GLU A 55 8.08 -4.39 1.37
N PHE A 56 7.96 -5.02 2.54
CA PHE A 56 6.82 -4.84 3.43
C PHE A 56 7.31 -4.25 4.75
N ARG A 57 6.78 -3.08 5.11
CA ARG A 57 7.17 -2.37 6.33
C ARG A 57 6.05 -1.47 6.84
N GLU A 58 6.17 -1.03 8.09
CA GLU A 58 5.36 0.07 8.61
C GLU A 58 5.66 1.35 7.83
N MET A 59 4.65 2.21 7.72
CA MET A 59 4.80 3.51 7.06
C MET A 59 5.66 4.46 7.86
N ASP A 60 6.56 5.14 7.17
CA ASP A 60 7.28 6.28 7.69
C ASP A 60 6.49 7.57 7.34
N PRO A 61 6.41 8.57 8.23
CA PRO A 61 5.89 9.90 7.90
C PRO A 61 6.40 10.49 6.57
N GLU A 62 7.64 10.20 6.16
CA GLU A 62 8.23 10.67 4.90
C GLU A 62 7.51 10.09 3.66
N ASP A 63 7.00 8.86 3.76
CA ASP A 63 6.37 8.12 2.65
C ASP A 63 5.12 8.82 2.11
N VAL A 64 4.44 9.63 2.91
CA VAL A 64 3.26 10.40 2.47
C VAL A 64 3.59 11.27 1.24
N THR A 65 4.84 11.72 1.13
CA THR A 65 5.32 12.54 0.02
C THR A 65 6.22 11.77 -0.96
N SER A 66 6.89 10.71 -0.52
CA SER A 66 7.93 10.02 -1.28
C SER A 66 7.68 8.54 -1.55
N ALA A 67 6.52 7.98 -1.21
CA ALA A 67 6.28 6.54 -1.35
C ALA A 67 6.52 5.97 -2.75
N PHE A 68 6.34 6.80 -3.79
CA PHE A 68 6.62 6.43 -5.19
C PHE A 68 7.93 7.01 -5.72
N GLY A 69 8.67 7.78 -4.91
CA GLY A 69 10.02 8.20 -5.24
C GLY A 69 10.94 6.99 -5.15
N PHE A 70 11.60 6.63 -6.24
CA PHE A 70 12.56 5.52 -6.35
C PHE A 70 13.86 5.72 -5.51
N GLY A 71 13.82 6.51 -4.43
CA GLY A 71 14.98 6.96 -3.67
C GLY A 71 15.41 6.06 -2.51
N HIS A 72 14.58 5.12 -2.06
CA HIS A 72 14.99 4.12 -1.08
C HIS A 72 15.27 2.80 -1.79
N GLY A 73 16.49 2.29 -1.60
CA GLY A 73 17.16 1.29 -2.41
C GLY A 73 16.38 0.01 -2.72
N LYS A 74 16.89 -0.74 -3.71
CA LYS A 74 16.38 -2.04 -4.14
C LYS A 74 15.93 -2.89 -2.95
N SER A 75 14.72 -3.44 -3.02
CA SER A 75 14.24 -4.40 -2.01
C SER A 75 15.26 -5.51 -1.83
N LYS A 76 15.49 -5.92 -0.58
CA LYS A 76 16.41 -7.03 -0.31
C LYS A 76 15.83 -8.32 -0.92
N PRO A 77 16.69 -9.25 -1.38
CA PRO A 77 16.22 -10.56 -1.85
C PRO A 77 15.46 -11.28 -0.74
N GLN A 78 14.20 -11.64 -1.00
CA GLN A 78 13.43 -12.43 -0.05
C GLN A 78 13.97 -13.88 -0.06
N SER A 79 14.26 -14.45 1.11
CA SER A 79 14.47 -15.89 1.20
C SER A 79 13.19 -16.57 0.73
N LYS A 80 13.26 -17.39 -0.32
CA LYS A 80 12.13 -18.19 -0.77
C LYS A 80 11.61 -18.95 0.45
N LEU A 81 10.34 -18.78 0.78
CA LEU A 81 9.64 -19.74 1.63
C LEU A 81 9.79 -21.07 0.90
N GLU A 82 10.54 -21.99 1.49
CA GLU A 82 10.71 -23.33 0.93
C GLU A 82 9.30 -23.89 0.72
N ASP A 83 9.05 -24.38 -0.50
CA ASP A 83 7.82 -25.06 -0.87
C ASP A 83 7.61 -26.23 0.11
N GLU A 84 6.85 -26.00 1.18
CA GLU A 84 6.22 -27.07 1.94
C GLU A 84 5.15 -27.66 1.01
N SER A 85 5.63 -28.57 0.17
CA SER A 85 4.87 -29.40 -0.75
C SER A 85 3.78 -30.16 0.01
N PHE A 86 2.53 -29.82 -0.26
CA PHE A 86 1.36 -30.66 0.06
C PHE A 86 1.27 -31.86 -0.89
#